data_AF-A0AAW2JFR4-F1
#
_entry.id   AF-A0AAW2JFR4-F1
#
_cell.length_a   1.000
_cell.length_b   1.000
_cell.length_c   1.000
_cell.angle_alpha   90.00
_cell.angle_beta   90.00
_cell.angle_gamma   90.00
#
_symmetry.space_group_name_H-M   'P 1'
#
loop_
_entity.id
_entity.type
_entity.pdbx_description
1 polymer ?
#
loop_
_entity_poly.entity_id
_entity_poly.type
_entity_poly.pdbx_seq_one_letter_code
_entity_poly.pdbx_strand_id
1 'polypeptide(L)'
;MVSDFGCPWYGDSDENLLHSLFRCHYPRLIWTLSGLSDTAYNADHNCTESWIRGLYRTLDREGFQRALLVCWFIWWAHNKFLFGNLDVSATDLLERLASYEASLRKRHLGAESLEATRQALHRIPGMPHIV
;
A
#
# COMPACT_ATOMS: atom_id res chain seq x y z
N MET A 1 19.98 -16.31 23.05
CA MET A 1 20.30 -15.84 21.70
C MET A 1 18.98 -15.40 21.08
N VAL A 2 18.76 -14.09 20.94
CA VAL A 2 17.70 -13.59 20.04
C VAL A 2 18.17 -14.00 18.65
N SER A 3 17.40 -14.80 17.94
CA SER A 3 17.72 -15.15 16.54
C SER A 3 17.63 -13.87 15.71
N ASP A 4 18.69 -13.51 14.99
CA ASP A 4 18.73 -12.35 14.08
C ASP A 4 17.68 -12.43 12.95
N PHE A 5 16.96 -13.56 12.84
CA PHE A 5 15.92 -13.81 11.85
C PHE A 5 14.51 -13.91 12.46
N GLY A 6 14.34 -13.62 13.75
CA GLY A 6 13.03 -13.67 14.40
C GLY A 6 12.15 -12.48 14.01
N CYS A 7 10.84 -12.72 13.85
CA CYS A 7 9.88 -11.65 13.62
C CYS A 7 10.01 -10.55 14.69
N PRO A 8 10.14 -9.26 14.34
CA PRO A 8 10.35 -8.20 15.33
C PRO A 8 9.18 -8.04 16.29
N TRP A 9 7.96 -8.33 15.84
CA TRP A 9 6.75 -8.20 16.65
C TRP A 9 6.50 -9.39 17.59
N TYR A 10 6.90 -10.61 17.22
CA TYR A 10 6.49 -11.83 17.95
C TYR A 10 7.60 -12.86 18.17
N GLY A 11 8.76 -12.76 17.53
CA GLY A 11 9.94 -13.60 17.77
C GLY A 11 9.86 -15.07 17.34
N ASP A 12 8.66 -15.59 17.06
CA ASP A 12 8.39 -17.04 16.96
C ASP A 12 8.50 -17.64 15.55
N SER A 13 8.83 -16.85 14.53
CA SER A 13 8.93 -17.32 13.15
C SER A 13 10.04 -16.66 12.36
N ASP A 14 10.59 -17.41 11.40
CA ASP A 14 11.57 -16.90 10.43
C ASP A 14 10.99 -15.72 9.63
N GLU A 15 11.65 -14.59 9.79
CA GLU A 15 11.32 -13.34 9.13
C GLU A 15 11.65 -13.44 7.64
N ASN A 16 10.65 -13.25 6.80
CA ASN A 16 10.79 -13.09 5.35
C ASN A 16 9.74 -12.10 4.87
N LEU A 17 9.91 -11.58 3.65
CA LEU A 17 9.03 -10.53 3.13
C LEU A 17 7.54 -10.92 3.12
N LEU A 18 7.21 -12.19 2.87
CA LEU A 18 5.83 -12.67 2.91
C LEU A 18 5.30 -12.70 4.36
N HIS A 19 6.15 -13.00 5.34
CA HIS A 19 5.82 -12.88 6.75
C HIS A 19 5.59 -11.42 7.16
N SER A 20 6.53 -10.53 6.86
CA SER A 20 6.47 -9.10 7.23
C SER A 20 5.26 -8.39 6.65
N LEU A 21 4.85 -8.75 5.43
CA LEU A 21 3.75 -8.08 4.72
C LEU A 21 2.40 -8.74 4.93
N PHE A 22 2.35 -10.01 5.34
CA PHE A 22 1.10 -10.75 5.33
C PHE A 22 0.96 -11.78 6.46
N ARG A 23 1.90 -12.71 6.65
CA ARG A 23 1.64 -13.85 7.55
C ARG A 23 1.68 -13.50 9.03
N CYS A 24 2.41 -12.46 9.41
CA CYS A 24 2.50 -11.99 10.79
C CYS A 24 1.14 -11.51 11.33
N HIS A 25 0.91 -11.63 12.65
CA HIS A 25 -0.35 -11.25 13.28
C HIS A 25 -0.71 -9.77 13.04
N TYR A 26 0.27 -8.88 13.14
CA TYR A 26 0.07 -7.44 12.93
C TYR A 26 -0.37 -7.13 11.48
N PRO A 27 0.37 -7.52 10.43
CA PRO A 27 -0.09 -7.40 9.04
C PRO A 27 -1.46 -8.03 8.78
N ARG A 28 -1.75 -9.23 9.32
CA ARG A 28 -3.07 -9.87 9.17
C ARG A 28 -4.20 -8.96 9.67
N LEU A 29 -4.00 -8.33 10.83
CA LEU A 29 -4.97 -7.38 11.37
C LEU A 29 -5.17 -6.20 10.41
N ILE A 30 -4.09 -5.63 9.86
CA ILE A 30 -4.18 -4.54 8.89
C ILE A 30 -4.96 -4.97 7.64
N TRP A 31 -4.68 -6.16 7.10
CA TRP A 31 -5.40 -6.68 5.93
C TRP A 31 -6.89 -6.85 6.21
N THR A 32 -7.26 -7.45 7.35
CA THR A 32 -8.66 -7.58 7.79
C THR A 32 -9.37 -6.23 7.88
N LEU A 33 -8.68 -5.19 8.33
CA LEU A 33 -9.24 -3.85 8.49
C LEU A 33 -9.12 -2.97 7.23
N SER A 34 -8.42 -3.44 6.18
CA SER A 34 -8.13 -2.64 4.98
C SER A 34 -9.35 -2.44 4.07
N GLY A 35 -10.41 -3.24 4.25
CA GLY A 35 -11.60 -3.24 3.41
C GLY A 35 -11.40 -3.91 2.04
N LEU A 36 -10.25 -4.56 1.81
CA LEU A 36 -10.04 -5.43 0.65
C LEU A 36 -10.70 -6.79 0.90
N SER A 37 -11.12 -7.47 -0.17
CA SER A 37 -11.74 -8.80 -0.05
C SER A 37 -10.79 -9.80 0.59
N ASP A 38 -11.23 -10.51 1.63
CA ASP A 38 -10.48 -11.55 2.32
C ASP A 38 -9.91 -12.60 1.38
N THR A 39 -10.65 -12.94 0.32
CA THR A 39 -10.20 -13.90 -0.70
C THR A 39 -8.96 -13.45 -1.46
N ALA A 40 -8.72 -12.14 -1.55
CA ALA A 40 -7.59 -11.60 -2.31
C ALA A 40 -6.25 -11.82 -1.61
N TYR A 41 -6.23 -11.79 -0.27
CA TYR A 41 -4.99 -11.85 0.50
C TYR A 41 -4.84 -13.13 1.34
N ASN A 42 -5.91 -13.86 1.65
CA ASN A 42 -5.87 -15.10 2.46
C ASN A 42 -5.56 -16.40 1.69
N ALA A 43 -5.19 -16.33 0.41
CA ALA A 43 -4.81 -17.51 -0.35
C ALA A 43 -3.50 -18.13 0.18
N ASP A 44 -3.39 -19.45 0.13
CA ASP A 44 -2.18 -20.16 0.57
C ASP A 44 -1.06 -19.97 -0.45
N HIS A 45 -0.18 -19.02 -0.15
CA HIS A 45 0.97 -18.67 -0.97
C HIS A 45 2.24 -19.06 -0.25
N ASN A 46 3.16 -19.73 -0.95
CA ASN A 46 4.44 -20.16 -0.41
C ASN A 46 5.57 -19.13 -0.60
N CYS A 47 5.41 -18.16 -1.50
CA CYS A 47 6.38 -17.09 -1.75
C CYS A 47 5.70 -15.76 -2.11
N THR A 48 6.43 -14.65 -1.91
CA THR A 48 5.93 -13.28 -2.16
C THR A 48 5.50 -13.06 -3.61
N GLU A 49 6.22 -13.61 -4.59
CA GLU A 49 5.87 -13.48 -6.01
C GLU A 49 4.49 -14.08 -6.30
N SER A 50 4.24 -15.30 -5.81
CA SER A 50 2.96 -15.98 -6.00
C SER A 50 1.81 -15.20 -5.34
N TRP A 51 2.06 -14.61 -4.18
CA TRP A 51 1.08 -13.81 -3.43
C TRP A 51 0.73 -12.50 -4.15
N ILE A 52 1.72 -11.74 -4.61
CA ILE A 52 1.49 -10.52 -5.40
C ILE A 52 0.73 -10.85 -6.70
N ARG A 53 1.07 -11.96 -7.35
CA ARG A 53 0.33 -12.43 -8.54
C ARG A 53 -1.12 -12.82 -8.20
N GLY A 54 -1.36 -13.39 -7.02
CA GLY A 54 -2.70 -13.68 -6.52
C GLY A 54 -3.53 -12.42 -6.33
N LEU A 55 -2.95 -11.40 -5.70
CA LEU A 55 -3.57 -10.07 -5.55
C LEU A 55 -3.91 -9.46 -6.92
N TYR A 56 -2.97 -9.47 -7.86
CA TYR A 56 -3.15 -8.91 -9.20
C TYR A 56 -4.26 -9.61 -10.01
N ARG A 57 -4.42 -10.92 -9.82
CA ARG A 57 -5.46 -11.71 -10.52
C ARG A 57 -6.85 -11.56 -9.92
N THR A 58 -6.92 -11.28 -8.62
CA THR A 58 -8.19 -11.27 -7.87
C THR A 58 -8.79 -9.89 -7.73
N LEU A 59 -7.94 -8.87 -7.61
CA LEU A 59 -8.36 -7.49 -7.41
C LEU A 59 -8.49 -6.76 -8.75
N ASP A 60 -9.40 -5.80 -8.81
CA ASP A 60 -9.45 -4.82 -9.88
C ASP A 60 -8.27 -3.83 -9.76
N ARG A 61 -8.16 -2.91 -10.72
CA ARG A 61 -7.05 -1.96 -10.77
C ARG A 61 -6.94 -1.11 -9.50
N GLU A 62 -8.07 -0.61 -8.99
CA GLU A 62 -8.10 0.22 -7.79
C GLU A 62 -7.80 -0.60 -6.53
N GLY A 63 -8.37 -1.80 -6.42
CA GLY A 63 -8.10 -2.73 -5.33
C GLY A 63 -6.63 -3.16 -5.29
N PHE A 64 -6.03 -3.47 -6.44
CA PHE A 64 -4.61 -3.82 -6.52
C PHE A 64 -3.71 -2.64 -6.14
N GLN A 65 -4.04 -1.42 -6.59
CA GLN A 65 -3.32 -0.21 -6.18
C GLN A 65 -3.41 0.01 -4.66
N ARG A 66 -4.60 -0.16 -4.07
CA ARG A 66 -4.79 -0.09 -2.61
C ARG A 66 -4.01 -1.18 -1.89
N ALA A 67 -3.98 -2.40 -2.40
CA ALA A 67 -3.20 -3.50 -1.83
C ALA A 67 -1.70 -3.17 -1.78
N LEU A 68 -1.15 -2.56 -2.84
CA LEU A 68 0.24 -2.10 -2.85
C LEU A 68 0.51 -0.99 -1.82
N LEU A 69 -0.45 -0.07 -1.61
CA LEU A 69 -0.36 0.94 -0.56
C LEU A 69 -0.39 0.31 0.83
N VAL A 70 -1.26 -0.67 1.07
CA VAL A 70 -1.30 -1.44 2.33
C VAL A 70 0.06 -2.09 2.58
N CYS A 71 0.64 -2.79 1.59
CA CYS A 71 1.98 -3.37 1.70
C CYS A 71 3.03 -2.32 2.08
N TRP A 72 3.01 -1.14 1.43
CA TRP A 72 3.94 -0.07 1.72
C TRP A 72 3.83 0.44 3.16
N PHE A 73 2.62 0.66 3.66
CA PHE A 73 2.40 1.15 5.02
C PHE A 73 2.76 0.10 6.08
N ILE A 74 2.49 -1.18 5.83
CA ILE A 74 2.95 -2.29 6.68
C ILE A 74 4.47 -2.31 6.73
N TRP A 75 5.14 -2.26 5.58
CA TRP A 75 6.61 -2.20 5.51
C TRP A 75 7.18 -0.98 6.22
N TRP A 76 6.55 0.18 6.07
CA TRP A 76 6.94 1.40 6.78
C TRP A 76 6.83 1.24 8.30
N ALA A 77 5.72 0.69 8.82
CA ALA A 77 5.53 0.43 10.24
C ALA A 77 6.56 -0.59 10.77
N HIS A 78 6.82 -1.65 10.00
CA HIS A 78 7.85 -2.65 10.30
C HIS A 78 9.24 -2.00 10.46
N ASN A 79 9.63 -1.11 9.55
CA ASN A 79 10.90 -0.39 9.65
C ASN A 79 10.93 0.61 10.82
N LYS A 80 9.80 1.25 11.15
CA LYS A 80 9.71 2.14 12.32
C LYS A 80 9.90 1.39 13.62
N PHE A 81 9.36 0.18 13.71
CA PHE A 81 9.59 -0.70 14.84
C PHE A 81 11.07 -1.14 14.89
N LEU A 82 11.58 -1.72 13.81
CA LEU A 82 12.94 -2.26 13.73
C LEU A 82 14.05 -1.23 13.99
N PHE A 83 13.99 -0.07 13.34
CA PHE A 83 15.09 0.91 13.35
C PHE A 83 14.80 2.13 14.23
N GLY A 84 13.54 2.33 14.63
CA GLY A 84 13.11 3.47 15.42
C GLY A 84 12.56 3.12 16.80
N ASN A 85 12.43 1.83 17.13
CA ASN A 85 11.78 1.34 18.35
C ASN A 85 10.39 1.99 18.56
N LEU A 86 9.68 2.26 17.46
CA LEU A 86 8.39 2.91 17.45
C LEU A 86 7.33 1.93 16.98
N ASP A 87 6.47 1.52 17.92
CA ASP A 87 5.32 0.68 17.63
C ASP A 87 4.17 1.53 17.08
N VAL A 88 3.72 1.21 15.88
CA VAL A 88 2.64 1.91 15.20
C VAL A 88 1.37 1.11 15.39
N SER A 89 0.35 1.69 16.02
CA SER A 89 -0.93 0.99 16.16
C SER A 89 -1.60 0.75 14.80
N ALA A 90 -2.43 -0.30 14.72
CA ALA A 90 -3.18 -0.58 13.49
C ALA A 90 -4.09 0.58 13.08
N THR A 91 -4.69 1.26 14.06
CA THR A 91 -5.51 2.45 13.85
C THR A 91 -4.70 3.60 13.25
N ASP A 92 -3.52 3.91 13.80
CA ASP A 92 -2.67 4.99 13.28
C ASP A 92 -2.22 4.71 11.84
N LEU A 93 -1.90 3.44 11.53
CA LEU A 93 -1.52 3.03 10.18
C LEU A 93 -2.68 3.24 9.21
N LEU A 94 -3.89 2.80 9.55
CA LEU A 94 -5.07 2.92 8.71
C LEU A 94 -5.51 4.39 8.51
N GLU A 95 -5.39 5.22 9.55
CA GLU A 95 -5.64 6.67 9.44
C GLU A 95 -4.64 7.34 8.48
N ARG A 96 -3.37 6.94 8.54
CA ARG A 96 -2.33 7.43 7.62
C ARG A 96 -2.57 6.95 6.19
N LEU A 97 -2.97 5.69 6.01
CA LEU A 97 -3.35 5.14 4.71
C LEU A 97 -4.51 5.95 4.12
N ALA A 98 -5.61 6.14 4.87
CA ALA A 98 -6.77 6.90 4.42
C ALA A 98 -6.41 8.36 4.06
N SER A 99 -5.57 9.01 4.87
CA SER A 99 -5.08 10.36 4.60
C SER A 99 -4.23 10.44 3.32
N TYR A 100 -3.41 9.41 3.09
CA TYR A 100 -2.59 9.31 1.88
C TYR A 100 -3.43 9.06 0.63
N GLU A 101 -4.43 8.18 0.72
CA GLU A 101 -5.40 7.93 -0.36
C GLU A 101 -6.18 9.19 -0.73
N ALA A 102 -6.67 9.94 0.26
CA ALA A 102 -7.34 11.22 0.04
C ALA A 102 -6.41 12.22 -0.68
N SER A 103 -5.14 12.24 -0.32
CA SER A 103 -4.13 13.10 -0.96
C SER A 103 -3.78 12.66 -2.38
N LEU A 104 -3.79 11.36 -2.67
CA LEU A 104 -3.64 10.84 -4.04
C LEU A 104 -4.83 11.23 -4.92
N ARG A 105 -6.06 11.07 -4.42
CA ARG A 105 -7.28 11.46 -5.14
C ARG A 105 -7.29 12.94 -5.50
N LYS A 106 -6.94 13.82 -4.55
CA LYS A 106 -6.82 15.26 -4.81
C LYS A 106 -5.80 15.59 -5.90
N ARG A 107 -4.62 14.95 -5.87
CA ARG A 107 -3.58 15.14 -6.89
C ARG A 107 -4.01 14.65 -8.27
N HIS A 108 -4.69 13.51 -8.33
CA HIS A 108 -5.20 12.97 -9.58
C HIS A 108 -6.23 13.90 -10.23
N LEU A 109 -7.22 14.36 -9.46
CA LEU A 109 -8.21 15.34 -9.92
C LEU A 109 -7.57 16.66 -10.39
N GLY A 110 -6.56 17.14 -9.66
CA GLY A 110 -5.80 18.32 -10.05
C GLY A 110 -5.06 18.15 -11.39
N ALA A 111 -4.45 16.98 -11.62
CA ALA A 111 -3.77 16.66 -12.87
C ALA A 111 -4.75 16.59 -14.05
N GLU A 112 -5.91 15.96 -13.88
CA GLU A 112 -6.96 15.89 -14.90
C GLU A 112 -7.51 17.28 -15.25
N SER A 113 -7.75 18.12 -14.23
CA SER A 113 -8.19 19.51 -14.44
C SER A 113 -7.16 20.36 -15.19
N LEU A 114 -5.86 20.18 -14.88
CA LEU A 114 -4.78 20.87 -15.58
C LEU A 114 -4.71 20.45 -17.05
N GLU A 115 -4.83 19.15 -17.31
CA GLU A 115 -4.80 18.60 -18.67
C GLU A 115 -6.02 19.05 -19.49
N ALA A 116 -7.22 19.02 -18.89
CA ALA A 116 -8.43 19.55 -19.53
C ALA A 116 -8.28 21.04 -19.88
N THR A 117 -7.68 21.83 -18.99
CA THR A 117 -7.40 23.26 -19.23
C THR A 117 -6.41 23.43 -20.37
N ARG A 118 -5.31 22.68 -20.38
CA ARG A 118 -4.31 22.68 -21.46
C ARG A 118 -4.97 22.35 -22.81
N GLN A 119 -5.79 21.32 -22.86
CA GLN A 119 -6.51 20.93 -24.08
C GLN A 119 -7.50 22.01 -24.56
N ALA A 120 -8.19 22.68 -23.63
CA ALA A 120 -9.10 23.77 -23.96
C ALA A 120 -8.35 24.99 -24.53
N LEU A 121 -7.20 25.35 -23.96
CA LEU A 121 -6.35 26.44 -24.45
C LEU A 121 -5.86 26.19 -25.89
N HIS A 122 -5.48 24.95 -26.22
CA HIS A 122 -5.09 24.57 -27.58
C HIS A 122 -6.22 24.66 -28.62
N ARG A 123 -7.49 24.72 -28.20
CA ARG A 123 -8.67 24.83 -29.08
C ARG A 123 -9.10 26.28 -29.34
N ILE A 124 -8.48 27.27 -28.68
CA ILE A 124 -8.79 28.69 -28.89
C ILE A 124 -8.09 29.17 -30.18
N PRO A 125 -8.83 29.62 -31.22
CA PRO A 125 -8.22 30.12 -32.46
C PRO A 125 -7.38 31.38 -32.17
N GLY A 126 -6.11 31.37 -32.59
CA GLY A 126 -5.20 32.53 -32.49
C GLY A 126 -4.28 32.58 -31.27
N MET A 127 -4.19 31.52 -30.45
CA MET A 127 -3.30 31.49 -29.30
C MET A 127 -1.84 31.20 -29.70
N PRO A 128 -0.84 32.03 -29.33
CA PRO A 128 0.56 31.77 -29.69
C PRO A 128 1.10 30.56 -28.92
N HIS A 129 1.79 29.66 -29.64
CA HIS A 129 2.56 28.58 -29.04
C HIS A 129 3.73 29.18 -28.24
N ILE A 130 3.63 29.16 -26.92
CA ILE A 130 4.76 29.50 -26.06
C ILE A 130 5.68 28.26 -26.05
N VAL A 131 6.82 28.39 -26.73
CA VAL A 131 7.94 27.43 -26.76
C VAL A 131 8.73 27.52 -25.46
#